data_AF-A0A724Y3G1-F1
#
_entry.id   AF-A0A724Y3G1-F1
#
_cell.length_a   1.000
_cell.length_b   1.000
_cell.length_c   1.000
_cell.angle_alpha   90.00
_cell.angle_beta   90.00
_cell.angle_gamma   90.00
#
_symmetry.space_group_name_H-M   'P 1'
#
loop_
_entity.id
_entity.type
_entity.pdbx_description
1 polymer ?
#
loop_
_entity_poly.entity_id
_entity_poly.type
_entity_poly.pdbx_seq_one_letter_code
_entity_poly.pdbx_strand_id
1 'polypeptide(L)'
;MKQQRQLRRREADETAELPADLPPLLRRLYASRGVRSARELERSVKGMLPWQQLSGIDNAVEILYNAFREGTRIIVVGDFDADGATSTALSVLGMRALGCDNISYLVPNRFED
;
A
#
# COMPACT_ATOMS: atom_id res chain seq x y z
N MET A 1 -35.73 -7.77 7.15
CA MET A 1 -36.06 -6.97 5.94
C MET A 1 -34.88 -7.03 4.98
N LYS A 2 -35.05 -7.47 3.72
CA LYS A 2 -33.95 -7.50 2.74
C LYS A 2 -33.57 -6.06 2.40
N GLN A 3 -32.30 -5.69 2.59
CA GLN A 3 -31.78 -4.40 2.10
C GLN A 3 -32.04 -4.29 0.60
N GLN A 4 -32.74 -3.23 0.20
CA GLN A 4 -33.04 -2.95 -1.19
C GLN A 4 -31.74 -2.49 -1.87
N ARG A 5 -31.25 -3.27 -2.83
CA ARG A 5 -30.03 -2.93 -3.59
C ARG A 5 -30.30 -1.69 -4.43
N GLN A 6 -29.63 -0.58 -4.12
CA GLN A 6 -29.70 0.65 -4.90
C GLN A 6 -28.57 0.66 -5.93
N LEU A 7 -28.90 0.70 -7.22
CA LEU A 7 -27.92 0.97 -8.27
C LEU A 7 -27.65 2.47 -8.29
N ARG A 8 -26.40 2.86 -8.00
CA ARG A 8 -25.95 4.25 -8.11
C ARG A 8 -25.07 4.40 -9.34
N ARG A 9 -25.47 5.28 -10.26
CA ARG A 9 -24.64 5.70 -11.38
C ARG A 9 -23.74 6.85 -10.90
N ARG A 10 -22.43 6.69 -11.07
CA ARG A 10 -21.48 7.78 -10.85
C ARG A 10 -21.47 8.66 -12.09
N GLU A 11 -21.56 9.98 -11.90
CA GLU A 11 -21.38 10.93 -12.99
C GLU A 11 -19.90 10.97 -13.38
N ALA A 12 -19.64 11.12 -14.68
CA ALA A 12 -18.29 11.26 -15.18
C ALA A 12 -17.85 12.71 -15.01
N ASP A 13 -16.68 12.92 -14.43
CA ASP A 13 -16.07 14.24 -14.37
C ASP A 13 -15.63 14.66 -15.79
N GLU A 14 -16.35 15.61 -16.39
CA GLU A 14 -16.05 16.12 -17.74
C GLU A 14 -14.75 16.94 -17.78
N THR A 15 -14.23 17.35 -16.62
CA THR A 15 -12.95 18.08 -16.53
C THR A 15 -11.72 17.17 -16.52
N ALA A 16 -11.91 15.85 -16.56
CA ALA A 16 -10.81 14.88 -16.56
C ALA A 16 -10.00 14.93 -17.86
N GLU A 17 -8.71 15.24 -17.75
CA GLU A 17 -7.72 15.29 -18.83
C GLU A 17 -7.14 13.89 -19.10
N LEU A 18 -7.99 13.02 -19.63
CA LEU A 18 -7.63 11.64 -19.96
C LEU A 18 -7.11 11.49 -21.40
N PRO A 19 -6.15 10.58 -21.65
CA PRO A 19 -5.57 10.38 -22.98
C PRO A 19 -6.62 10.14 -24.08
N ALA A 20 -6.41 10.78 -25.23
CA ALA A 20 -7.34 10.74 -26.36
C ALA A 20 -7.38 9.38 -27.08
N ASP A 21 -6.32 8.59 -26.95
CA ASP A 21 -6.16 7.23 -27.47
C ASP A 21 -6.89 6.18 -26.62
N LEU A 22 -7.33 6.51 -25.40
CA LEU A 22 -8.16 5.62 -24.62
C LEU A 22 -9.54 5.40 -25.28
N PRO A 23 -10.01 4.14 -25.35
CA PRO A 23 -11.37 3.83 -25.77
C PRO A 23 -12.41 4.70 -25.03
N PRO A 24 -13.43 5.25 -25.73
CA PRO A 24 -14.40 6.17 -25.13
C PRO A 24 -15.08 5.64 -23.87
N LEU A 25 -15.36 4.33 -23.83
CA LEU A 25 -15.93 3.68 -22.65
C LEU A 25 -14.99 3.73 -21.45
N LEU A 26 -13.70 3.45 -21.63
CA LEU A 26 -12.72 3.49 -20.55
C LEU A 26 -12.54 4.91 -20.01
N ARG A 27 -12.49 5.91 -20.90
CA ARG A 27 -12.42 7.32 -20.52
C ARG A 27 -13.57 7.71 -19.59
N ARG A 28 -14.81 7.37 -19.98
CA ARG A 28 -16.00 7.62 -19.15
C ARG A 28 -15.95 6.87 -17.81
N LEU A 29 -15.48 5.62 -17.80
CA LEU A 29 -15.40 4.81 -16.58
C LEU A 29 -14.33 5.33 -15.61
N TYR A 30 -13.19 5.81 -16.11
CA TYR A 30 -12.13 6.41 -15.30
C TYR A 30 -12.56 7.75 -14.72
N ALA A 31 -13.12 8.64 -15.54
CA ALA A 31 -13.68 9.91 -15.08
C ALA A 31 -14.74 9.70 -13.98
N SER A 32 -15.64 8.71 -14.15
CA SER A 32 -16.65 8.35 -13.13
C SER A 32 -16.08 7.76 -11.83
N ARG A 33 -14.80 7.37 -11.83
CA ARG A 33 -14.08 6.86 -10.66
C ARG A 33 -13.17 7.92 -10.01
N GLY A 34 -13.20 9.15 -10.51
CA GLY A 34 -12.39 10.25 -10.00
C GLY A 34 -10.96 10.26 -10.53
N VAL A 35 -10.64 9.48 -11.56
CA VAL A 35 -9.36 9.58 -12.25
C VAL A 35 -9.37 10.81 -13.14
N ARG A 36 -8.47 11.77 -12.88
CA ARG A 36 -8.49 13.08 -13.53
C ARG A 36 -7.44 13.28 -14.61
N SER A 37 -6.40 12.46 -14.61
CA SER A 37 -5.25 12.66 -15.50
C SER A 37 -4.63 11.35 -15.97
N ALA A 38 -3.86 11.41 -17.05
CA ALA A 38 -3.05 10.29 -17.53
C ALA A 38 -2.09 9.73 -16.47
N ARG A 39 -1.58 10.59 -15.57
CA ARG A 39 -0.63 10.20 -14.52
C ARG A 39 -1.24 9.21 -13.52
N GLU A 40 -2.52 9.35 -13.21
CA GLU A 40 -3.24 8.45 -12.30
C GLU A 40 -3.52 7.07 -12.92
N LEU A 41 -3.24 6.89 -14.21
CA LEU A 41 -3.34 5.60 -14.90
C LEU A 41 -2.01 4.83 -14.90
N GLU A 42 -0.92 5.41 -14.37
CA GLU A 42 0.35 4.72 -14.18
C GLU A 42 0.21 3.61 -13.13
N ARG A 43 0.61 2.39 -13.50
CA ARG A 43 0.43 1.18 -12.66
C ARG A 43 1.74 0.55 -12.24
N SER A 44 2.85 0.99 -12.81
CA SER A 44 4.18 0.54 -12.40
C SER A 44 4.60 1.24 -11.11
N VAL A 45 5.69 0.75 -10.52
CA VAL A 45 6.33 1.36 -9.34
C VAL A 45 6.68 2.84 -9.53
N LYS A 46 6.81 3.33 -10.77
CA LYS A 46 7.04 4.75 -11.06
C LYS A 46 5.87 5.65 -10.64
N GLY A 47 4.67 5.10 -10.59
CA GLY A 47 3.46 5.81 -10.18
C GLY A 47 3.22 5.80 -8.67
N MET A 48 4.04 5.09 -7.89
CA MET A 48 3.89 5.06 -6.43
C MET A 48 4.14 6.45 -5.83
N LEU A 49 3.40 6.76 -4.77
CA LEU A 49 3.64 7.97 -4.00
C LEU A 49 5.05 7.91 -3.38
N PRO A 50 5.76 9.05 -3.30
CA PRO A 50 7.04 9.13 -2.61
C PRO A 50 6.90 8.70 -1.16
N TRP A 51 7.80 7.83 -0.69
CA TRP A 51 7.79 7.32 0.68
C TRP A 51 7.91 8.44 1.73
N GLN A 52 8.50 9.59 1.37
CA GLN A 52 8.63 10.78 2.22
C GLN A 52 7.28 11.35 2.67
N GLN A 53 6.19 10.97 1.99
CA GLN A 53 4.83 11.37 2.38
C GLN A 53 4.23 10.49 3.48
N LEU A 54 4.87 9.37 3.82
CA LEU A 54 4.45 8.53 4.94
C LEU A 54 4.69 9.29 6.25
N SER A 55 3.63 9.49 7.02
CA SER A 55 3.71 10.19 8.29
C SER A 55 4.69 9.51 9.24
N GLY A 56 5.64 10.27 9.79
CA GLY A 56 6.62 9.77 10.76
C GLY A 56 7.76 8.93 10.17
N ILE A 57 7.91 8.88 8.84
CA ILE A 57 8.88 7.98 8.19
C ILE A 57 10.34 8.25 8.60
N ASP A 58 10.75 9.50 8.73
CA ASP A 58 12.13 9.84 9.09
C ASP A 58 12.50 9.32 10.49
N ASN A 59 11.62 9.53 11.47
CA ASN A 59 11.81 9.02 12.84
C ASN A 59 11.80 7.48 12.88
N ALA A 60 10.91 6.84 12.12
CA ALA A 60 10.87 5.38 12.04
C ALA A 60 12.17 4.79 11.45
N VAL A 61 12.69 5.41 10.39
CA VAL A 61 13.97 5.01 9.77
C VAL A 61 15.12 5.21 10.74
N GLU A 62 15.17 6.32 11.48
CA GLU A 62 16.21 6.59 12.48
C GLU A 62 16.23 5.52 13.59
N ILE A 63 15.05 5.16 14.12
CA ILE A 63 14.92 4.11 15.14
C ILE A 63 15.42 2.77 14.59
N LEU A 64 14.98 2.38 13.38
CA LEU A 64 15.38 1.11 12.76
C LEU A 64 16.87 1.08 12.44
N TYR A 65 17.43 2.19 11.95
CA TYR A 65 18.85 2.31 11.65
C TYR A 65 19.71 2.20 12.90
N ASN A 66 19.33 2.85 13.99
CA ASN A 66 20.04 2.75 15.26
C ASN A 66 19.96 1.32 15.83
N ALA A 67 18.77 0.71 15.81
CA ALA A 67 18.59 -0.68 16.24
C ALA A 67 19.44 -1.66 15.42
N PHE A 68 19.50 -1.46 14.10
CA PHE A 68 20.34 -2.25 13.20
C PHE A 68 21.83 -2.09 13.56
N ARG A 69 22.30 -0.86 13.69
CA ARG A 69 23.71 -0.54 13.98
C ARG A 69 24.17 -1.08 15.34
N GLU A 70 23.28 -1.10 16.32
CA GLU A 70 23.55 -1.57 17.68
C GLU A 70 23.36 -3.09 17.84
N GLY A 71 22.89 -3.79 16.81
CA GLY A 71 22.58 -5.22 16.88
C GLY A 71 21.37 -5.54 17.78
N THR A 72 20.53 -4.55 18.04
CA THR A 72 19.31 -4.67 18.84
C THR A 72 18.36 -5.66 18.17
N ARG A 73 17.72 -6.52 18.98
CA ARG A 73 16.75 -7.48 18.44
C ARG A 73 15.53 -6.75 17.90
N ILE A 74 15.20 -7.01 16.64
CA ILE A 74 14.01 -6.47 15.98
C ILE A 74 12.96 -7.58 15.86
N ILE A 75 11.71 -7.29 16.20
CA ILE A 75 10.57 -8.19 16.00
C ILE A 75 9.55 -7.47 15.13
N VAL A 76 9.24 -8.06 13.97
CA VAL A 76 8.14 -7.59 13.11
C VAL A 76 6.85 -8.24 13.60
N VAL A 77 5.92 -7.42 14.10
CA VAL A 77 4.59 -7.90 14.52
C VAL A 77 3.60 -7.62 13.39
N GLY A 78 3.10 -8.69 12.77
CA GLY A 78 2.13 -8.63 11.69
C GLY A 78 0.70 -8.92 12.13
N ASP A 79 -0.27 -8.59 11.28
CA ASP A 79 -1.64 -9.09 11.39
C ASP A 79 -1.78 -10.47 10.71
N PHE A 80 -2.82 -11.23 11.06
CA PHE A 80 -3.05 -12.58 10.55
C PHE A 80 -3.55 -12.63 9.11
N ASP A 81 -4.04 -11.50 8.58
CA ASP A 81 -4.61 -11.46 7.23
C ASP A 81 -3.52 -11.50 6.13
N ALA A 82 -3.96 -11.56 4.87
CA ALA A 82 -3.01 -11.70 3.77
C ALA A 82 -2.05 -10.50 3.66
N ASP A 83 -2.51 -9.29 3.99
CA ASP A 83 -1.66 -8.10 3.95
C ASP A 83 -0.65 -8.11 5.11
N GLY A 84 -1.10 -8.45 6.32
CA GLY A 84 -0.25 -8.60 7.50
C GLY A 84 0.82 -9.69 7.34
N ALA A 85 0.43 -10.86 6.82
CA ALA A 85 1.36 -11.98 6.60
C ALA A 85 2.42 -11.65 5.53
N THR A 86 2.01 -11.05 4.40
CA THR A 86 2.92 -10.74 3.30
C THR A 86 3.84 -9.57 3.60
N SER A 87 3.34 -8.51 4.25
CA SER A 87 4.15 -7.38 4.72
C SER A 87 5.18 -7.80 5.77
N THR A 88 4.81 -8.71 6.68
CA THR A 88 5.73 -9.30 7.66
C THR A 88 6.86 -10.08 6.97
N ALA A 89 6.50 -10.97 6.04
CA ALA A 89 7.48 -11.74 5.28
C ALA A 89 8.43 -10.82 4.50
N LEU A 90 7.90 -9.81 3.80
CA LEU A 90 8.68 -8.83 3.05
C LEU A 90 9.65 -8.06 3.97
N SER A 91 9.18 -7.61 5.14
CA SER A 91 9.99 -6.86 6.09
C SER A 91 11.16 -7.71 6.61
N VAL A 92 10.90 -8.96 7.00
CA VAL A 92 11.94 -9.88 7.46
C VAL A 92 12.96 -10.17 6.36
N LEU A 93 12.50 -10.45 5.13
CA LEU A 93 13.37 -10.72 4.00
C LEU A 93 14.23 -9.51 3.63
N GLY A 94 13.63 -8.32 3.57
CA GLY A 94 14.33 -7.07 3.27
C GLY A 94 15.39 -6.74 4.31
N MET A 95 15.04 -6.82 5.60
CA MET A 95 15.98 -6.55 6.69
C MET A 95 17.15 -7.53 6.72
N ARG A 96 16.91 -8.83 6.48
CA ARG A 96 17.98 -9.82 6.34
C ARG A 96 18.87 -9.55 5.13
N ALA A 97 18.28 -9.17 4.00
CA ALA A 97 19.04 -8.80 2.80
C ALA A 97 19.93 -7.57 3.02
N LEU A 98 19.56 -6.68 3.95
CA LEU A 98 20.38 -5.56 4.41
C LEU A 98 21.46 -5.94 5.44
N GLY A 99 21.48 -7.18 5.92
CA GLY A 99 22.45 -7.69 6.91
C GLY A 99 21.94 -7.72 8.35
N CYS A 100 20.63 -7.61 8.58
CA CYS A 100 20.06 -7.70 9.93
C CYS A 100 19.90 -9.17 10.32
N ASP A 101 20.87 -9.70 11.07
CA ASP A 101 20.81 -11.09 11.54
C ASP A 101 19.89 -11.28 12.76
N ASN A 102 19.76 -10.24 13.61
CA ASN A 102 18.98 -10.29 14.85
C ASN A 102 17.51 -9.86 14.66
N ILE A 103 16.82 -10.51 13.71
CA ILE A 103 15.42 -10.22 13.40
C ILE A 103 14.53 -11.47 13.52
N SER A 104 13.36 -11.29 14.12
CA SER A 104 12.29 -12.29 14.23
C SER A 104 10.94 -11.69 13.82
N TYR A 105 9.90 -12.52 13.78
CA TYR A 105 8.54 -12.06 13.56
C TYR A 105 7.56 -12.71 14.53
N LEU A 106 6.40 -12.09 14.68
CA LEU A 106 5.24 -12.61 15.38
C LEU A 106 4.00 -12.30 14.55
N VAL A 107 3.20 -13.30 14.24
CA VAL A 107 1.87 -13.15 13.64
C VAL A 107 0.89 -13.86 14.57
N PRO A 108 -0.15 -13.18 15.08
CA PRO A 108 -1.06 -13.74 16.07
C PRO A 108 -1.92 -14.85 15.47
N ASN A 109 -2.32 -15.80 16.32
CA ASN A 109 -3.32 -16.78 15.94
C ASN A 109 -4.71 -16.14 16.04
N ARG A 110 -5.37 -15.98 14.88
CA ARG A 110 -6.72 -15.41 14.76
C ARG A 110 -7.75 -16.02 15.72
N PHE A 111 -7.60 -17.29 16.11
CA PHE A 111 -8.61 -18.03 16.87
C PHE A 111 -8.29 -18.17 18.36
N GLU A 112 -7.04 -17.98 18.76
CA GLU A 112 -6.56 -18.31 20.10
C GLU A 112 -6.03 -17.09 20.87
N ASP A 113 -5.55 -16.07 20.16
CA ASP A 113 -5.02 -14.81 20.72
C ASP A 113 -6.03 -13.67 20.54
#